data_AF-A0A060C8B6-F1
#
_entry.id   AF-A0A060C8B6-F1
#
_cell.length_a   1.000
_cell.length_b   1.000
_cell.length_c   1.000
_cell.angle_alpha   90.00
_cell.angle_beta   90.00
_cell.angle_gamma   90.00
#
_symmetry.space_group_name_H-M   'P 1'
#
loop_
_entity.id
_entity.type
_entity.pdbx_description
1 polymer ?
#
loop_
_entity_poly.entity_id
_entity_poly.type
_entity_poly.pdbx_seq_one_letter_code
_entity_poly.pdbx_strand_id
1 'polypeptide(L)'
;MANTPMHGSHVSGVIAAVRNNGKGIDGIADNVKIMQLRAVPNGDEYDKDVALAIRYAVDNGAQIINMSFGKSFSPEKQWVDDAVKYAESRDVLLVAAAG
;
A
#
# COMPACT_ATOMS: atom_id res chain seq x y z
N MET A 1 -9.49 -10.50 -7.96
CA MET A 1 -9.37 -9.33 -7.07
C MET A 1 -10.05 -9.63 -5.75
N ALA A 2 -9.49 -9.18 -4.64
CA ALA A 2 -9.84 -9.64 -3.30
C ALA A 2 -11.24 -9.18 -2.89
N ASN A 3 -12.22 -10.09 -2.91
CA ASN A 3 -13.57 -9.87 -2.36
C ASN A 3 -13.62 -9.95 -0.83
N THR A 4 -12.46 -10.00 -0.16
CA THR A 4 -12.33 -10.11 1.29
C THR A 4 -11.18 -9.23 1.79
N PRO A 5 -11.23 -8.72 3.04
CA PRO A 5 -10.14 -7.93 3.63
C PRO A 5 -8.85 -8.74 3.86
N MET A 6 -8.84 -10.04 3.53
CA MET A 6 -7.73 -10.95 3.82
C MET A 6 -6.45 -10.62 3.06
N HIS A 7 -6.54 -10.05 1.85
CA HIS A 7 -5.36 -9.75 1.04
C HIS A 7 -4.45 -8.71 1.73
N GLY A 8 -5.03 -7.59 2.17
CA GLY A 8 -4.27 -6.55 2.88
C GLY A 8 -3.68 -7.05 4.19
N SER A 9 -4.42 -7.86 4.95
CA SER A 9 -3.93 -8.49 6.18
C SER A 9 -2.78 -9.45 5.93
N HIS A 10 -2.87 -10.27 4.88
CA HIS A 10 -1.80 -11.21 4.50
C HIS A 10 -0.51 -10.46 4.11
N VAL A 11 -0.63 -9.43 3.26
CA VAL A 11 0.51 -8.58 2.87
C VAL A 11 1.13 -7.87 4.08
N SER A 12 0.29 -7.29 4.95
CA SER A 12 0.77 -6.63 6.18
C SER A 12 1.48 -7.60 7.13
N GLY A 13 1.01 -8.85 7.19
CA GLY A 13 1.62 -9.92 7.99
C GLY A 13 3.02 -10.29 7.50
N VAL A 14 3.23 -10.39 6.18
CA VAL A 14 4.57 -10.62 5.61
C VAL A 14 5.53 -9.51 6.00
N ILE A 15 5.08 -8.26 6.03
CA ILE A 15 5.93 -7.12 6.41
C ILE A 15 6.21 -7.11 7.92
N ALA A 16 5.17 -7.17 8.75
CA ALA A 16 5.26 -6.78 10.16
C ALA A 16 4.43 -7.64 11.12
N ALA A 17 4.16 -8.91 10.82
CA ALA A 17 3.60 -9.83 11.82
C ALA A 17 4.50 -9.86 13.06
N VAL A 18 3.87 -9.82 14.25
CA VAL A 18 4.56 -9.74 15.54
C VAL A 18 5.48 -10.95 15.70
N ARG A 19 6.78 -10.66 15.77
CA ARG A 19 7.83 -11.68 15.83
C ARG A 19 7.92 -12.32 17.22
N ASN A 20 8.39 -13.57 17.28
CA ASN A 20 8.76 -14.27 18.52
C ASN A 20 7.64 -14.41 19.59
N ASN A 21 6.36 -14.36 19.19
CA ASN A 21 5.22 -14.49 20.11
C ASN A 21 4.66 -15.93 20.21
N GLY A 22 5.29 -16.89 19.51
CA GLY A 22 4.86 -18.29 19.47
C GLY A 22 3.57 -18.56 18.70
N LYS A 23 3.09 -17.63 17.85
CA LYS A 23 1.84 -17.74 17.09
C LYS A 23 2.03 -17.31 15.63
N GLY A 24 1.43 -18.05 14.70
CA GLY A 24 1.38 -17.63 13.30
C GLY A 24 2.75 -17.58 12.63
N ILE A 25 3.09 -16.43 12.04
CA ILE A 25 4.35 -16.19 11.30
C ILE A 25 5.10 -14.99 11.89
N ASP A 26 6.39 -14.90 11.59
CA ASP A 26 7.22 -13.72 11.85
C ASP A 26 7.29 -12.83 10.59
N GLY A 27 6.97 -11.54 10.72
CA GLY A 27 7.11 -10.57 9.62
C GLY A 27 8.57 -10.22 9.34
N ILE A 28 8.91 -9.82 8.11
CA ILE A 28 10.29 -9.55 7.70
C ILE A 28 10.94 -8.42 8.49
N ALA A 29 10.23 -7.31 8.69
CA ALA A 29 10.75 -6.13 9.37
C ALA A 29 10.46 -6.20 10.88
N ASP A 30 11.47 -5.90 11.67
CA ASP A 30 11.30 -5.64 13.10
C ASP A 30 11.16 -4.13 13.35
N ASN A 31 10.41 -3.75 14.39
CA ASN A 31 10.21 -2.36 14.82
C ASN A 31 9.64 -1.38 13.75
N VAL A 32 8.64 -1.82 13.00
CA VAL A 32 7.88 -0.96 12.07
C VAL A 32 6.41 -0.87 12.46
N LYS A 33 5.71 0.17 12.00
CA LYS A 33 4.25 0.31 12.15
C LYS A 33 3.59 0.32 10.77
N ILE A 34 2.44 -0.34 10.68
CA ILE A 34 1.65 -0.40 9.44
C ILE A 34 0.55 0.67 9.49
N MET A 35 0.55 1.56 8.49
CA MET A 35 -0.58 2.45 8.20
C MET A 35 -1.46 1.76 7.15
N GLN A 36 -2.66 1.34 7.54
CA GLN A 36 -3.56 0.61 6.64
C GLN A 36 -4.42 1.60 5.85
N LEU A 37 -4.25 1.62 4.52
CA LEU A 37 -5.07 2.41 3.60
C LEU A 37 -5.77 1.48 2.61
N ARG A 38 -7.11 1.44 2.66
CA ARG A 38 -7.92 0.60 1.78
C ARG A 38 -8.30 1.36 0.52
N ALA A 39 -7.48 1.25 -0.53
CA ALA A 39 -7.75 1.81 -1.86
C ALA A 39 -8.48 0.84 -2.81
N VAL A 40 -8.54 -0.45 -2.45
CA VAL A 40 -9.15 -1.51 -3.28
C VAL A 40 -10.28 -2.19 -2.50
N PRO A 41 -11.51 -1.68 -2.55
CA PRO A 41 -12.59 -2.20 -1.71
C PRO A 41 -13.21 -3.50 -2.23
N ASN A 42 -13.63 -3.56 -3.50
CA ASN A 42 -14.39 -4.68 -4.08
C ASN A 42 -14.17 -4.84 -5.61
N GLY A 43 -12.94 -5.07 -6.07
CA GLY A 43 -12.63 -5.17 -7.51
C GLY A 43 -11.35 -4.43 -7.87
N ASP A 44 -11.38 -3.68 -8.97
CA ASP A 44 -10.30 -2.78 -9.40
C ASP A 44 -10.25 -1.50 -8.56
N GLU A 45 -9.06 -0.91 -8.47
CA GLU A 45 -8.82 0.38 -7.86
C GLU A 45 -9.24 1.57 -8.74
N TYR A 46 -9.93 2.54 -8.12
CA TYR A 46 -10.20 3.84 -8.74
C TYR A 46 -8.96 4.74 -8.62
N ASP A 47 -8.56 5.39 -9.71
CA ASP A 47 -7.38 6.26 -9.74
C ASP A 47 -7.43 7.35 -8.66
N LYS A 48 -8.62 7.89 -8.40
CA LYS A 48 -8.86 8.87 -7.34
C LYS A 48 -8.49 8.33 -5.96
N ASP A 49 -8.93 7.11 -5.64
CA ASP A 49 -8.72 6.51 -4.33
C ASP A 49 -7.24 6.17 -4.12
N VAL A 50 -6.57 5.69 -5.17
CA VAL A 50 -5.11 5.45 -5.16
C VAL A 50 -4.35 6.77 -4.94
N ALA A 51 -4.65 7.80 -5.72
CA ALA A 51 -3.96 9.09 -5.61
C ALA A 51 -4.16 9.74 -4.23
N LEU A 52 -5.38 9.70 -3.69
CA LEU A 52 -5.68 10.20 -2.35
C LEU A 52 -5.00 9.36 -1.25
N ALA A 53 -4.96 8.03 -1.39
CA ALA A 53 -4.28 7.17 -0.43
C ALA A 53 -2.77 7.43 -0.40
N ILE A 54 -2.12 7.59 -1.55
CA ILE A 54 -0.69 7.93 -1.62
C ILE A 54 -0.44 9.25 -0.89
N ARG A 55 -1.21 10.31 -1.22
CA ARG A 55 -1.07 11.62 -0.57
C ARG A 55 -1.30 11.54 0.93
N TYR A 56 -2.35 10.84 1.36
CA TYR A 56 -2.64 10.64 2.77
C TYR A 56 -1.48 9.94 3.48
N ALA A 57 -0.90 8.88 2.90
CA ALA A 57 0.22 8.18 3.51
C ALA A 57 1.43 9.10 3.69
N VAL A 58 1.80 9.84 2.64
CA VAL A 58 2.92 10.80 2.66
C VAL A 58 2.69 11.88 3.73
N ASP A 59 1.50 12.48 3.74
CA ASP A 59 1.15 13.57 4.66
C ASP A 59 1.09 13.11 6.13
N ASN A 60 0.84 11.82 6.36
CA ASN A 60 0.83 11.20 7.68
C ASN A 60 2.15 10.51 8.04
N GLY A 61 3.24 10.81 7.33
CA GLY A 61 4.60 10.41 7.70
C GLY A 61 4.99 8.99 7.30
N ALA A 62 4.33 8.39 6.30
CA ALA A 62 4.80 7.14 5.72
C ALA A 62 6.17 7.35 5.05
N GLN A 63 7.14 6.50 5.38
CA GLN A 63 8.47 6.50 4.75
C GLN A 63 8.54 5.53 3.57
N ILE A 64 7.69 4.50 3.58
CA ILE A 64 7.58 3.48 2.54
C ILE A 64 6.10 3.21 2.30
N ILE A 65 5.68 3.15 1.03
CA ILE A 65 4.33 2.80 0.61
C ILE A 65 4.39 1.53 -0.23
N ASN A 66 3.78 0.45 0.26
CA ASN A 66 3.65 -0.81 -0.47
C ASN A 66 2.31 -0.88 -1.20
N MET A 67 2.35 -1.06 -2.52
CA MET A 67 1.21 -1.08 -3.44
C MET A 67 1.12 -2.46 -4.10
N SER A 68 0.61 -3.45 -3.36
CA SER A 68 0.38 -4.81 -3.88
C SER A 68 -0.94 -4.91 -4.64
N PHE A 69 -1.14 -4.05 -5.62
CA PHE A 69 -2.27 -4.04 -6.55
C PHE A 69 -1.78 -3.53 -7.91
N GLY A 70 -2.63 -3.65 -8.92
CA GLY A 70 -2.35 -3.15 -10.26
C GLY A 70 -3.53 -3.42 -11.19
N LYS A 71 -3.60 -2.64 -12.26
CA LYS A 71 -4.66 -2.70 -13.27
C LYS A 71 -4.14 -2.44 -14.66
N SER A 72 -4.79 -3.05 -15.65
CA SER A 72 -4.42 -2.90 -17.06
C SER A 72 -4.78 -1.55 -17.66
N PHE A 73 -5.74 -0.83 -17.07
CA PHE A 73 -6.21 0.45 -17.58
C PHE A 73 -6.46 1.47 -16.46
N SER A 74 -5.92 2.67 -16.62
CA SER A 74 -6.02 3.78 -15.69
C SER A 74 -6.59 4.99 -16.44
N PRO A 75 -7.92 5.18 -16.43
CA PRO A 75 -8.57 6.29 -17.14
C PRO A 75 -8.00 7.66 -16.74
N GLU A 76 -7.66 7.83 -15.45
CA GLU A 76 -7.16 9.07 -14.87
C GLU A 76 -5.72 8.92 -14.38
N LYS A 77 -4.88 8.27 -15.20
CA LYS A 77 -3.47 7.96 -14.88
C LYS A 77 -2.69 9.16 -14.34
N GLN A 78 -2.98 10.36 -14.84
CA GLN A 78 -2.31 11.57 -14.41
C GLN A 78 -2.47 11.86 -12.91
N TRP A 79 -3.63 11.53 -12.30
CA TRP A 79 -3.84 11.73 -10.86
C TRP A 79 -2.92 10.86 -10.02
N VAL A 80 -2.70 9.61 -10.47
CA VAL A 80 -1.80 8.66 -9.82
C VAL A 80 -0.35 9.10 -10.03
N ASP A 81 0.02 9.47 -11.26
CA ASP A 81 1.37 9.94 -11.59
C ASP A 81 1.76 11.19 -10.76
N ASP A 82 0.85 12.13 -10.58
CA ASP A 82 1.08 13.33 -9.78
C ASP A 82 1.18 13.02 -8.29
N ALA A 83 0.47 12.00 -7.80
CA ALA A 83 0.62 11.50 -6.43
C ALA A 83 1.94 10.76 -6.22
N VAL A 84 2.40 9.99 -7.22
CA VAL A 84 3.71 9.33 -7.22
C VAL A 84 4.83 10.36 -7.17
N LYS A 85 4.82 11.36 -8.06
CA LYS A 85 5.79 12.47 -8.04
C LYS A 85 5.77 13.23 -6.72
N TYR A 86 4.58 13.39 -6.13
CA TYR A 86 4.46 14.00 -4.81
C TYR A 86 5.19 13.17 -3.74
N ALA A 87 4.97 11.86 -3.69
CA ALA A 87 5.68 10.97 -2.77
C ALA A 87 7.20 10.99 -2.99
N GLU A 88 7.65 10.95 -4.25
CA GLU A 88 9.07 11.06 -4.62
C GLU A 88 9.69 12.38 -4.14
N SER A 89 8.99 13.51 -4.33
CA SER A 89 9.45 14.83 -3.87
C SER A 89 9.54 14.96 -2.35
N ARG A 90 8.98 13.99 -1.62
CA ARG A 90 8.94 13.92 -0.15
C ARG A 90 9.81 12.78 0.40
N ASP A 91 10.68 12.20 -0.44
CA ASP A 91 11.60 11.12 -0.08
C ASP A 91 10.87 9.87 0.47
N VAL A 92 9.70 9.56 -0.09
CA VAL A 92 8.93 8.36 0.26
C VAL A 92 9.15 7.28 -0.78
N LEU A 93 9.62 6.11 -0.34
CA LEU A 93 9.86 4.96 -1.22
C LEU A 93 8.54 4.29 -1.59
N LEU A 94 8.26 4.21 -2.89
CA LEU A 94 7.13 3.47 -3.45
C LEU A 94 7.59 2.08 -3.87
N VAL A 95 6.95 1.03 -3.34
CA VAL A 95 7.20 -0.38 -3.71
C VAL A 95 5.93 -0.95 -4.31
N ALA A 96 5.96 -1.26 -5.60
CA ALA A 96 4.83 -1.85 -6.31
C ALA A 96 5.10 -3.32 -6.66
N ALA A 97 4.05 -4.13 -6.69
CA ALA A 97 4.14 -5.42 -7.38
C ALA A 97 4.35 -5.16 -8.88
N ALA A 98 5.12 -6.02 -9.56
CA ALA A 98 5.34 -5.91 -11.01
C ALA A 98 4.10 -6.24 -11.87
N GLY A 99 2.93 -6.36 -11.23
CA GLY A 99 1.69 -6.92 -11.79
C GLY A 99 1.21 -6.24 -13.05
#